data_AF-A0A7N0UQN5-F1
#
_entry.id   AF-A0A7N0UQN5-F1
#
_cell.length_a   1.000
_cell.length_b   1.000
_cell.length_c   1.000
_cell.angle_alpha   90.00
_cell.angle_beta   90.00
_cell.angle_gamma   90.00
#
_symmetry.space_group_name_H-M   'P 1'
#
loop_
_entity.id
_entity.type
_entity.pdbx_description
1 polymer ?
#
loop_
_entity_poly.entity_id
_entity_poly.type
_entity_poly.pdbx_seq_one_letter_code
_entity_poly.pdbx_strand_id
1 'polypeptide(L)' 'MSSACVLFIMDEMRRKSKEKKLATSGEGLEWGVLFGFGPGLTVETVVLHSLAA' A
#
# COMPACT_ATOMS: atom_id res chain seq x y z
N MET A 1 -12.98 -3.23 -10.35
CA MET A 1 -11.81 -2.58 -9.71
C MET A 1 -12.21 -1.18 -9.27
N SER A 2 -13.01 -1.05 -8.21
CA SER A 2 -13.42 0.24 -7.63
C SER A 2 -12.84 0.31 -6.21
N SER A 3 -13.54 -0.23 -5.21
CA SER A 3 -12.99 -0.35 -3.85
C SER A 3 -11.81 -1.32 -3.74
N ALA A 4 -11.81 -2.41 -4.51
CA ALA A 4 -10.76 -3.44 -4.42
C ALA A 4 -9.37 -2.97 -4.93
N CYS A 5 -9.26 -1.86 -5.66
CA CYS A 5 -8.00 -1.40 -6.26
C CYS A 5 -6.86 -1.30 -5.25
N VAL A 6 -7.14 -0.72 -4.10
CA VAL A 6 -6.14 -0.49 -3.06
C VAL A 6 -5.58 -1.80 -2.49
N LEU A 7 -6.40 -2.86 -2.45
CA LEU A 7 -5.97 -4.19 -1.99
C LEU A 7 -4.99 -4.82 -2.98
N PHE A 8 -5.26 -4.71 -4.29
CA PHE A 8 -4.35 -5.20 -5.33
C PHE A 8 -3.05 -4.40 -5.40
N ILE A 9 -3.11 -3.07 -5.20
CA ILE A 9 -1.91 -2.22 -5.12
C ILE A 9 -1.02 -2.64 -3.94
N MET A 10 -1.62 -2.88 -2.76
CA MET A 10 -0.87 -3.36 -1.60
C MET A 10 -0.29 -4.77 -1.82
N ASP A 11 -1.01 -5.65 -2.51
CA ASP A 11 -0.50 -6.98 -2.87
C ASP A 11 0.70 -6.90 -3.83
N GLU A 12 0.62 -6.03 -4.83
CA GLU A 12 1.73 -5.79 -5.76
C GLU A 12 2.95 -5.22 -5.05
N MET A 13 2.75 -4.20 -4.20
CA MET A 13 3.81 -3.54 -3.44
C MET A 13 4.59 -4.53 -2.58
N ARG A 14 3.90 -5.38 -1.81
CA ARG A 14 4.57 -6.38 -0.95
C ARG A 14 5.27 -7.46 -1.77
N ARG A 15 4.66 -7.92 -2.88
CA ARG A 15 5.25 -8.97 -3.73
C ARG A 15 6.52 -8.48 -4.40
N LYS A 16 6.48 -7.29 -5.00
CA LYS A 16 7.63 -6.63 -5.61
C LYS A 16 8.74 -6.34 -4.59
N SER A 17 8.38 -5.93 -3.37
CA SER A 17 9.36 -5.72 -2.30
C SER A 17 10.09 -7.01 -1.93
N LYS A 18 9.36 -8.12 -1.84
CA LYS A 18 9.92 -9.46 -1.60
C LYS A 18 10.80 -9.94 -2.75
N GLU A 19 10.35 -9.80 -4.00
CA GLU A 19 11.12 -10.17 -5.20
C GLU A 19 12.47 -9.43 -5.27
N LYS A 20 12.47 -8.15 -4.86
CA LYS A 20 13.66 -7.30 -4.81
C LYS A 20 14.49 -7.44 -3.53
N LYS A 21 14.09 -8.30 -2.59
CA LYS A 21 14.74 -8.49 -1.28
C LYS A 21 14.93 -7.18 -0.51
N LEU A 22 13.93 -6.31 -0.54
CA LEU A 22 13.95 -5.05 0.22
C LEU A 22 13.72 -5.31 1.70
N ALA A 23 14.17 -4.38 2.55
CA ALA A 23 14.12 -4.55 4.01
C ALA A 23 12.70 -4.64 4.58
N THR A 24 11.71 -4.07 3.89
CA THR A 24 10.31 -4.02 4.36
C THR A 24 9.33 -4.34 3.24
N SER A 25 8.10 -4.69 3.61
CA SER A 25 6.98 -4.86 2.68
C SER A 25 6.54 -3.57 1.97
N GLY A 26 7.01 -2.40 2.45
CA GLY A 26 6.70 -1.07 1.95
C GLY A 26 7.80 -0.50 1.06
N GLU A 27 8.31 -1.30 0.13
CA GLU A 27 9.42 -0.92 -0.77
C GLU A 27 10.70 -0.49 -0.04
N GLY A 28 10.97 -1.04 1.14
CA GLY A 28 12.12 -0.71 1.97
C GLY A 28 11.94 0.53 2.87
N LEU A 29 10.76 1.15 2.85
CA LEU A 29 10.40 2.26 3.74
C LEU A 29 9.60 1.75 4.95
N GLU A 30 9.72 2.44 6.08
CA GLU A 30 8.98 2.08 7.30
C GLU A 30 7.52 2.50 7.26
N TRP A 31 7.24 3.68 6.72
CA TRP A 31 5.91 4.30 6.72
C TRP A 31 5.40 4.57 5.30
N GLY A 32 4.09 4.47 5.13
CA GLY A 32 3.41 4.78 3.87
C GLY A 32 2.01 5.36 4.11
N VAL A 33 1.37 5.77 3.01
CA VAL A 33 -0.02 6.27 3.02
C VAL A 33 -0.82 5.61 1.91
N LEU A 34 -2.07 5.27 2.22
CA LEU A 34 -3.06 4.79 1.26
C LEU A 34 -4.18 5.83 1.16
N PHE A 35 -4.54 6.15 -0.09
CA PHE A 35 -5.65 7.03 -0.40
C PHE A 35 -6.80 6.27 -1.09
N GLY A 36 -8.01 6.43 -0.55
CA GLY A 36 -9.25 6.03 -1.20
C GLY A 36 -10.02 7.27 -1.66
N PHE A 37 -10.50 7.26 -2.91
CA PHE A 37 -11.31 8.35 -3.48
C PHE A 37 -12.71 7.83 -3.83
N GLY A 38 -13.75 8.48 -3.29
CA GLY A 38 -15.15 8.06 -3.43
C GLY A 38 -16.06 9.17 -3.99
N PRO A 39 -17.34 8.85 -4.30
CA PRO A 39 -18.30 9.81 -4.82
C PRO A 39 -18.47 11.05 -3.92
N GLY A 40 -18.61 12.22 -4.54
CA GLY A 40 -18.57 13.52 -3.86
C GLY A 40 -17.14 14.09 -3.89
N LEU A 41 -16.54 14.25 -2.72
CA LEU A 41 -15.12 14.61 -2.55
C LEU A 41 -14.57 13.91 -1.29
N THR A 42 -14.94 12.64 -1.08
CA THR A 42 -14.50 11.88 0.09
C THR A 42 -13.09 11.34 -0.15
N VAL A 43 -12.20 11.62 0.80
CA VAL A 43 -10.83 11.09 0.83
C VAL A 43 -10.68 10.24 2.08
N GLU A 44 -10.43 8.95 1.89
CA GLU A 44 -9.99 8.06 2.96
C GLU A 44 -8.46 8.09 3.00
N THR A 45 -7.87 8.35 4.16
CA THR A 45 -6.43 8.39 4.35
C THR A 45 -6.04 7.42 5.45
N VAL A 46 -5.24 6.42 5.11
CA VAL A 46 -4.74 5.42 6.07
C VAL A 46 -3.23 5.52 6.12
N VAL A 47 -2.69 5.74 7.32
CA VAL A 47 -1.25 5.63 7.59
C VAL A 47 -0.90 4.16 7.74
N LEU A 48 0.12 3.71 7.03
CA LEU A 48 0.58 2.33 7.02
C LEU A 48 1.95 2.23 7.69
N HIS A 49 2.11 1.24 8.56
CA HIS A 49 3.42 0.77 9.01
C HIS A 49 3.78 -0.49 8.23
N SER A 50 4.94 -0.48 7.59
CA SER A 50 5.46 -1.65 6.89
C SER A 50 5.90 -2.74 7.88
N LEU A 51 6.02 -3.96 7.39
CA LEU A 51 6.61 -5.06 8.15
C LEU A 51 7.99 -5.38 7.58
N ALA A 52 8.91 -5.82 8.45
CA ALA A 52 10.16 -6.39 8.00
C ALA A 52 9.90 -7.61 7.09
N ALA A 53 10.69 -7.72 6.04
CA ALA A 53 10.56 -8.75 5.00
C ALA A 53 11.12 -10.12 5.41
#